data_AF-A0A5E4HF19-F1
#
_entry.id   AF-A0A5E4HF19-F1
#
_cell.length_a   1.000
_cell.length_b   1.000
_cell.length_c   1.000
_cell.angle_alpha   90.00
_cell.angle_beta   90.00
_cell.angle_gamma   90.00
#
_symmetry.space_group_name_H-M   'P 1'
#
loop_
_entity.id
_entity.type
_entity.pdbx_description
1 polymer ?
#
loop_
_entity_poly.entity_id
_entity_poly.type
_entity_poly.pdbx_seq_one_letter_code
_entity_poly.pdbx_strand_id
1 'polypeptide(L)' 'MKLPSLSFAISETSRIIRLTRKPKQSEFWETAKITGAGMIIIGTLGFIVILVAQVLRG' A
#
# COMPACT_ATOMS: atom_id res chain seq x y z
N MET A 1 3.88 -6.60 -31.98
CA MET A 1 4.45 -6.15 -30.69
C MET A 1 5.37 -7.25 -30.19
N LYS A 2 6.70 -7.09 -30.31
CA LYS A 2 7.67 -8.13 -29.88
C LYS A 2 7.76 -8.08 -28.35
N LEU A 3 7.38 -9.17 -27.69
CA LEU A 3 7.54 -9.31 -26.25
C LEU A 3 9.05 -9.33 -25.93
N PRO A 4 9.54 -8.48 -24.99
CA PRO A 4 10.93 -8.53 -24.59
C PRO A 4 11.25 -9.91 -23.99
N SER A 5 12.44 -10.43 -24.27
CA SER A 5 12.90 -11.67 -23.66
C SER A 5 12.99 -11.49 -22.14
N LEU A 6 12.65 -12.53 -21.36
CA LEU A 6 12.58 -12.46 -19.91
C LEU A 6 13.90 -11.97 -19.26
N SER A 7 15.03 -12.37 -19.86
CA SER A 7 16.37 -11.92 -19.44
C SER A 7 16.56 -10.40 -19.57
N PHE A 8 16.04 -9.80 -20.65
CA PHE A 8 16.11 -8.36 -20.87
C PHE A 8 15.26 -7.59 -19.85
N ALA A 9 14.04 -8.06 -19.57
CA ALA A 9 13.15 -7.43 -18.60
C ALA A 9 13.74 -7.40 -17.17
N ILE A 10 14.41 -8.48 -16.76
CA ILE A 10 15.06 -8.56 -15.45
C ILE A 10 16.26 -7.60 -15.36
N SER A 11 17.08 -7.53 -16.41
CA SER A 11 18.22 -6.60 -16.48
C SER A 11 17.78 -5.14 -16.36
N GLU A 12 16.74 -4.75 -17.11
CA GLU A 12 16.23 -3.38 -17.10
C GLU A 12 15.61 -3.02 -15.74
N THR A 13 14.86 -3.94 -15.14
CA THR A 13 14.27 -3.76 -13.80
C THR A 13 15.34 -3.57 -12.72
N SER A 14 16.44 -4.32 -12.80
CA SER A 14 17.58 -4.19 -11.87
C SER A 14 18.23 -2.81 -11.94
N ARG A 15 18.35 -2.24 -13.15
CA ARG A 15 18.85 -0.87 -13.34
C ARG A 15 17.91 0.15 -12.71
N ILE A 16 16.61 0.01 -12.91
CA ILE A 16 15.59 0.91 -12.34
C ILE A 16 15.65 0.91 -10.81
N ILE A 17 15.71 -0.27 -10.17
CA ILE A 17 15.78 -0.38 -8.70
C ILE A 17 17.04 0.28 -8.13
N ARG A 18 18.15 0.30 -8.89
CA ARG A 18 19.38 1.00 -8.50
C ARG A 18 19.30 2.52 -8.70
N LEU A 19 18.47 2.99 -9.63
CA LEU A 19 18.25 4.41 -9.91
C LEU A 19 17.26 5.04 -8.92
N THR A 20 16.36 4.27 -8.33
CA THR A 20 15.39 4.79 -7.35
C THR A 20 16.03 5.01 -5.98
N ARG A 21 15.60 6.08 -5.31
CA ARG A 21 16.03 6.37 -3.93
C ARG A 21 15.29 5.45 -2.97
N LYS A 22 16.02 4.56 -2.30
CA LYS A 22 15.46 3.76 -1.19
C LYS A 22 14.98 4.72 -0.08
N PRO A 23 13.73 4.59 0.41
CA PRO A 23 13.21 5.47 1.44
C PRO A 23 14.05 5.37 2.70
N LYS A 24 14.27 6.51 3.36
CA LYS A 24 14.89 6.53 4.69
C LYS A 24 13.88 6.04 5.73
N GLN A 25 14.38 5.50 6.84
CA GLN A 25 13.52 5.03 7.93
C GLN A 25 12.57 6.15 8.43
N SER A 26 13.04 7.39 8.51
CA SER A 26 12.20 8.54 8.91
C SER A 26 11.01 8.77 7.98
N GLU A 27 11.24 8.79 6.66
CA GLU A 27 10.22 8.99 5.63
C GLU A 27 9.21 7.84 5.62
N PHE A 28 9.68 6.62 5.87
CA PHE A 28 8.82 5.46 6.01
C PHE A 28 7.89 5.58 7.22
N TRP A 29 8.43 5.96 8.38
CA TRP A 29 7.63 6.12 9.60
C TRP A 29 6.61 7.25 9.50
N GLU A 30 6.96 8.37 8.87
CA GLU A 30 6.02 9.47 8.62
C GLU A 30 4.85 9.02 7.76
N THR A 31 5.15 8.36 6.64
CA THR A 31 4.13 7.81 5.74
C THR A 31 3.27 6.77 6.45
N ALA A 32 3.90 5.83 7.17
CA ALA A 32 3.21 4.76 7.88
C ALA A 32 2.25 5.29 8.95
N LYS A 33 2.61 6.35 9.68
CA LYS A 33 1.74 6.98 10.67
C LYS A 33 0.50 7.61 10.03
N ILE A 34 0.67 8.32 8.92
CA ILE A 34 -0.43 8.98 8.21
C ILE A 34 -1.38 7.93 7.59
N THR A 35 -0.83 6.94 6.89
CA THR A 35 -1.62 5.86 6.29
C THR A 35 -2.30 5.01 7.35
N GLY A 36 -1.60 4.70 8.45
CA GLY A 36 -2.16 3.96 9.58
C GLY A 36 -3.32 4.70 10.25
N ALA A 37 -3.18 6.01 10.46
CA ALA A 37 -4.27 6.84 10.98
C ALA A 37 -5.49 6.83 10.05
N GLY A 38 -5.29 6.96 8.73
CA GLY A 38 -6.37 6.88 7.75
C GLY A 38 -7.08 5.53 7.74
N MET A 39 -6.32 4.43 7.84
CA MET A 39 -6.89 3.08 7.89
C MET A 39 -7.74 2.86 9.14
N ILE A 40 -7.30 3.35 10.31
CA ILE A 40 -8.07 3.25 11.55
C ILE A 40 -9.38 4.03 11.42
N ILE A 41 -9.34 5.28 10.93
CA ILE A 41 -10.55 6.11 10.80
C ILE A 41 -11.58 5.43 9.90
N ILE A 42 -11.17 5.02 8.69
CA ILE A 42 -12.08 4.42 7.72
C ILE A 42 -12.56 3.04 8.20
N GLY A 43 -11.65 2.24 8.79
CA GLY A 43 -11.97 0.92 9.32
C GLY A 43 -12.97 0.98 10.47
N THR A 44 -12.79 1.92 11.42
CA THR A 44 -13.72 2.11 12.54
C THR A 44 -15.08 2.61 12.05
N LEU A 45 -15.13 3.53 11.08
CA LEU A 45 -16.40 3.99 10.51
C LEU A 45 -17.18 2.84 9.86
N GLY A 46 -16.53 2.04 9.02
CA GLY A 46 -17.15 0.86 8.41
C GLY A 46 -17.58 -0.18 9.45
N PHE A 47 -16.76 -0.40 10.48
CA PHE A 47 -17.05 -1.30 11.58
C PHE A 47 -18.31 -0.87 12.35
N ILE A 48 -18.44 0.42 12.70
CA ILE A 48 -19.62 0.96 13.39
C ILE A 48 -20.88 0.73 12.56
N VAL A 49 -20.83 0.99 11.25
CA VAL A 49 -21.99 0.79 10.36
C VAL A 49 -22.43 -0.67 10.35
N ILE A 50 -21.49 -1.61 10.26
CA ILE A 50 -21.80 -3.05 10.27
C ILE A 50 -22.34 -3.48 11.63
N LEU A 51 -21.75 -3.02 12.73
CA LEU A 51 -22.23 -3.32 14.07
C LEU A 51 -23.67 -2.86 14.28
N VAL A 52 -23.99 -1.62 13.90
CA VAL A 52 -25.37 -1.10 13.99
C VAL A 52 -26.31 -1.90 13.10
N ALA A 53 -25.90 -2.23 11.88
CA ALA A 53 -26.70 -3.04 10.97
C ALA A 53 -26.92 -4.48 11.48
N GLN A 54 -26.00 -5.03 12.27
CA GLN A 54 -26.13 -6.33 12.90
C GLN A 54 -27.06 -6.29 14.11
N VAL A 55 -26.95 -5.26 14.95
CA VAL A 55 -27.84 -5.05 16.10
C VAL A 55 -29.28 -4.79 15.66
N LEU A 56 -29.50 -4.10 14.53
CA LEU A 56 -30.84 -3.86 13.98
C LEU A 56 -31.45 -5.07 13.26
N ARG A 57 -30.64 -6.05 12.85
CA ARG A 57 -31.10 -7.27 12.16
C ARG A 57 -31.38 -8.44 13.11
N GLY A 58 -30.72 -8.45 14.28
CA GLY A 58 -31.02 -9.39 15.37
C GLY A 58 -32.21 -8.90 16.18
#